data_AF-A0A7N0ZZM7-F1
#
_entry.id   AF-A0A7N0ZZM7-F1
#
_cell.length_a   1.000
_cell.length_b   1.000
_cell.length_c   1.000
_cell.angle_alpha   90.00
_cell.angle_beta   90.00
_cell.angle_gamma   90.00
#
_symmetry.space_group_name_H-M   'P 1'
#
loop_
_entity.id
_entity.type
_entity.pdbx_description
1 polymer ?
#
loop_
_entity_poly.entity_id
_entity_poly.type
_entity_poly.pdbx_seq_one_letter_code
_entity_poly.pdbx_strand_id
1 'polypeptide(L)' 'MAMGSATLTYVVANLLYHFDWELPEGVRREDVCMEEEGGVTVHKKTPLILVPATARLN' A
#
# COMPACT_ATOMS: atom_id res chain seq x y z
N MET A 1 6.54 10.60 -19.25
CA MET A 1 6.32 9.60 -18.18
C MET A 1 7.08 9.89 -16.87
N ALA A 2 7.88 10.96 -16.76
CA ALA A 2 8.69 11.20 -15.55
C ALA A 2 7.89 11.69 -14.33
N MET A 3 6.90 12.58 -14.53
CA MET A 3 6.11 13.15 -13.43
C MET A 3 5.34 12.08 -12.64
N GLY A 4 4.64 11.16 -13.33
CA GLY A 4 3.83 10.13 -12.65
C GLY A 4 4.67 9.20 -11.76
N SER A 5 5.84 8.78 -12.25
CA SER A 5 6.76 7.97 -11.45
C SER A 5 7.31 8.73 -10.26
N ALA A 6 7.74 9.99 -10.45
CA ALA A 6 8.30 10.79 -9.36
C ALA A 6 7.25 11.04 -8.25
N THR A 7 6.02 11.37 -8.63
CA THR A 7 4.91 11.55 -7.68
C THR A 7 4.60 10.25 -6.94
N LEU A 8 4.52 9.11 -7.65
CA LEU A 8 4.25 7.81 -7.02
C LEU A 8 5.35 7.43 -6.02
N THR A 9 6.63 7.56 -6.41
CA THR A 9 7.76 7.30 -5.52
C THR A 9 7.71 8.20 -4.30
N TYR A 10 7.44 9.49 -4.47
CA TYR A 10 7.34 10.44 -3.35
C TYR A 10 6.23 10.05 -2.38
N VAL A 11 5.02 9.74 -2.87
CA VAL A 11 3.89 9.35 -2.03
C VAL A 11 4.19 8.06 -1.26
N VAL A 12 4.69 7.02 -1.95
CA VAL A 12 5.00 5.73 -1.32
C VAL A 12 6.14 5.88 -0.31
N ALA A 13 7.17 6.67 -0.62
CA ALA A 13 8.27 6.93 0.30
C ALA A 13 7.79 7.61 1.59
N ASN A 14 6.92 8.63 1.50
CA ASN A 14 6.37 9.30 2.68
C ASN A 14 5.54 8.33 3.54
N LEU A 15 4.70 7.50 2.91
CA LEU A 15 3.86 6.53 3.64
C LEU A 15 4.72 5.49 4.37
N LEU A 16 5.75 4.95 3.74
CA LEU A 16 6.64 3.93 4.32
C LEU A 16 7.64 4.51 5.32
N TYR A 17 7.97 5.80 5.21
CA TYR A 17 8.92 6.46 6.09
C TYR A 17 8.29 6.77 7.46
N HIS A 18 7.08 7.34 7.47
CA HIS A 18 6.43 7.80 8.69
C HIS A 18 5.73 6.72 9.51
N PHE A 19 5.36 5.60 8.89
CA PHE A 19 4.57 4.56 9.56
C PHE A 19 5.18 3.18 9.39
N ASP A 20 5.18 2.45 10.49
CA ASP A 20 5.17 0.99 10.43
C ASP A 20 3.74 0.54 10.10
N TRP A 21 3.60 -0.36 9.13
CA TRP A 21 2.31 -0.83 8.64
C TRP A 21 2.04 -2.26 9.07
N GLU A 22 0.83 -2.51 9.56
CA GLU A 22 0.35 -3.82 9.96
C GLU A 22 -0.96 -4.16 9.25
N LEU A 23 -1.30 -5.46 9.21
CA LEU A 23 -2.62 -5.91 8.78
C LEU A 23 -3.64 -5.63 9.88
N PRO A 24 -4.91 -5.39 9.54
CA PRO A 24 -5.98 -5.29 10.53
C PRO A 24 -6.02 -6.52 11.44
N GLU A 25 -6.49 -6.34 12.67
CA GLU A 25 -6.59 -7.43 13.65
C GLU A 25 -7.36 -8.63 13.07
N GLY A 26 -6.80 -9.83 13.25
CA GLY A 26 -7.37 -11.08 12.76
C GLY A 26 -7.16 -11.37 11.27
N VAL A 27 -6.56 -10.45 10.50
CA VAL A 27 -6.20 -10.68 9.09
C VAL A 27 -4.80 -11.27 9.01
N ARG A 28 -4.68 -12.47 8.45
CA ARG A 28 -3.39 -13.11 8.21
C ARG A 28 -2.89 -12.78 6.80
N ARG A 29 -1.62 -13.08 6.54
CA ARG A 29 -0.99 -12.77 5.24
C ARG A 29 -1.64 -13.56 4.10
N GLU A 30 -2.05 -14.78 4.38
CA GLU A 30 -2.72 -15.69 3.44
C GLU A 30 -4.10 -15.19 3.02
N ASP A 31 -4.73 -14.37 3.88
CA ASP A 31 -6.07 -13.82 3.64
C ASP A 31 -5.99 -12.59 2.69
N VAL A 32 -4.80 -12.07 2.42
CA VAL A 32 -4.57 -10.96 1.49
C VAL A 32 -4.59 -11.46 0.04
N CYS A 33 -5.63 -11.07 -0.71
CA CYS A 33 -5.72 -11.39 -2.12
C CYS A 33 -4.59 -10.70 -2.91
N MET A 34 -3.86 -11.49 -3.70
CA MET A 34 -2.82 -11.00 -4.61
C MET A 34 -3.25 -11.04 -6.08
N GLU A 35 -4.53 -11.36 -6.34
CA GLU A 35 -5.09 -11.30 -7.69
C GLU A 35 -5.24 -9.85 -8.14
N GLU A 36 -5.04 -9.64 -9.43
CA GLU A 36 -5.25 -8.36 -10.10
C GLU A 36 -6.57 -8.39 -10.87
N GLU A 37 -7.24 -7.24 -10.95
CA GLU A 37 -8.34 -7.02 -11.86
C GLU A 37 -7.90 -6.04 -12.95
N GLY A 38 -8.17 -6.40 -14.20
CA GLY A 38 -7.59 -5.76 -15.37
C GLY A 38 -8.63 -5.18 -16.33
N GLY A 39 -8.26 -4.06 -16.96
CA GLY A 39 -8.98 -3.40 -18.04
C GLY A 39 -8.05 -2.45 -18.79
N VAL A 40 -8.41 -1.17 -18.90
CA VAL A 40 -7.48 -0.13 -19.40
C VAL A 40 -6.32 0.14 -18.42
N THR A 41 -6.52 -0.16 -17.14
CA THR A 41 -5.49 -0.10 -16.08
C THR A 41 -5.49 -1.39 -15.29
N VAL A 42 -4.36 -1.70 -14.64
CA VAL A 42 -4.19 -2.87 -13.76
C VAL A 42 -4.22 -2.41 -12.32
N HIS A 43 -4.98 -3.09 -11.47
CA HIS A 43 -5.07 -2.82 -10.03
C HIS A 43 -5.35 -4.12 -9.26
N LYS A 44 -5.20 -4.11 -7.93
CA LYS A 44 -5.58 -5.28 -7.11
C LYS A 44 -7.08 -5.53 -7.21
N LYS A 45 -7.46 -6.79 -7.37
CA LYS A 45 -8.86 -7.24 -7.37
C LYS A 45 -9.59 -6.91 -6.06
N THR A 46 -8.87 -6.97 -4.93
CA THR A 46 -9.35 -6.44 -3.66
C THR A 46 -8.34 -5.43 -3.10
N PRO A 47 -8.80 -4.30 -2.53
CA PRO A 47 -7.90 -3.30 -1.96
C PRO A 47 -7.02 -3.91 -0.86
N LEU A 48 -5.73 -3.53 -0.83
CA LEU A 48 -4.88 -3.81 0.31
C LEU A 48 -5.24 -2.84 1.44
N ILE A 49 -5.66 -3.37 2.59
CA ILE A 49 -5.95 -2.58 3.78
C ILE A 49 -4.81 -2.76 4.77
N LEU A 50 -4.28 -1.65 5.27
CA LEU A 50 -3.22 -1.60 6.28
C LEU A 50 -3.60 -0.60 7.35
N VAL A 51 -3.13 -0.83 8.57
CA VAL A 51 -3.25 0.09 9.71
C VAL A 51 -1.86 0.55 10.14
N PRO A 52 -1.68 1.83 10.54
CA PRO A 52 -0.42 2.30 11.07
C PRO A 52 -0.22 1.76 12.50
N ALA A 53 0.84 0.98 12.71
CA ALA A 53 1.19 0.40 14.00
C ALA A 53 1.92 1.39 14.92
N THR A 54 2.78 2.22 14.34
CA THR A 54 3.51 3.26 15.07
C THR A 54 3.81 4.42 14.13
N ALA A 55 3.60 5.65 14.62
CA ALA A 55 4.04 6.86 13.94
C ALA A 55 5.48 7.18 14.34
N ARG A 56 6.38 7.24 13.36
CA ARG A 56 7.75 7.72 13.54
C ARG A 56 7.73 9.24 13.46
N LEU A 57 7.85 9.88 14.61
CA LEU A 57 8.04 11.32 14.72
C LEU A 57 9.55 11.57 14.63
N ASN A 58 10.00 11.93 13.45
CA ASN A 58 11.38 12.30 13.15
C ASN A 58 11.52 13.82 13.03
#